data_AF-A0A3B9HM35-F1
#
_entry.id   AF-A0A3B9HM35-F1
#
_cell.length_a   1.000
_cell.length_b   1.000
_cell.length_c   1.000
_cell.angle_alpha   90.00
_cell.angle_beta   90.00
_cell.angle_gamma   90.00
#
_symmetry.space_group_name_H-M   'P 1'
#
loop_
_entity.id
_entity.type
_entity.pdbx_description
1 polymer ?
#
loop_
_entity_poly.entity_id
_entity_poly.type
_entity_poly.pdbx_seq_one_letter_code
_entity_poly.pdbx_strand_id
1 'polypeptide(L)'
;MYINGIYPKRCGDILFVFEPNWFGYSNTGSSHGSQYAYDTQVPLLWYGWKVRNGKSWTRHAITDIAPTIAAMLRIPQPSGCIGQVIEEMK
;
A
#
# COMPACT_ATOMS: atom_id res chain seq x y z
N MET A 1 -8.48 4.49 1.15
CA MET A 1 -7.49 4.30 2.24
C MET A 1 -8.17 4.20 3.59
N TYR A 2 -8.90 5.23 4.04
CA TYR A 2 -9.43 5.28 5.41
C TYR A 2 -10.35 4.12 5.79
N ILE A 3 -11.33 3.76 4.95
CA ILE A 3 -12.26 2.65 5.25
C ILE A 3 -11.49 1.35 5.50
N ASN A 4 -10.49 1.03 4.67
CA ASN A 4 -9.65 -0.17 4.83
C ASN A 4 -8.72 -0.10 6.05
N GLY A 5 -8.52 1.09 6.65
CA GLY A 5 -7.76 1.28 7.88
C GLY A 5 -8.60 1.16 9.16
N ILE A 6 -9.93 1.00 9.05
CA ILE A 6 -10.81 0.91 10.21
C ILE A 6 -10.83 -0.53 10.72
N TYR A 7 -10.45 -0.70 11.99
CA TYR A 7 -10.69 -1.90 12.76
C TYR A 7 -11.65 -1.58 13.92
N PRO A 8 -12.92 -2.04 13.88
CA PRO A 8 -13.97 -1.56 14.79
C PRO A 8 -13.64 -1.65 16.29
N LYS A 9 -12.83 -2.64 16.69
CA LYS A 9 -12.45 -2.83 18.10
C LYS A 9 -11.29 -1.92 18.56
N ARG A 10 -10.67 -1.13 17.68
CA ARG A 10 -9.49 -0.30 17.99
C ARG A 10 -9.54 1.13 17.42
N CYS A 11 -10.53 1.44 16.57
CA CYS A 11 -10.70 2.78 16.02
C CYS A 11 -11.68 3.59 16.87
N GLY A 12 -11.48 4.91 16.91
CA GLY A 12 -12.44 5.83 17.53
C GLY A 12 -13.67 6.06 16.65
N ASP A 13 -14.65 6.76 17.20
CA ASP A 13 -15.96 7.00 16.55
C ASP A 13 -15.91 8.05 15.44
N ILE A 14 -14.92 8.96 15.50
CA ILE A 14 -14.77 10.09 14.57
C ILE A 14 -13.38 10.06 13.94
N LEU A 15 -13.33 10.24 12.61
CA LEU A 15 -12.10 10.39 11.84
C LEU A 15 -12.04 11.80 11.22
N PHE A 16 -10.99 12.54 11.53
CA PHE A 16 -10.72 13.84 10.90
C PHE A 16 -9.89 13.67 9.64
N VAL A 17 -10.31 14.32 8.55
CA VAL A 17 -9.58 14.37 7.28
C VAL A 17 -9.31 15.82 6.95
N PHE A 18 -8.03 16.20 6.99
CA PHE A 18 -7.58 17.53 6.64
C PHE A 18 -7.53 17.70 5.12
N GLU A 19 -7.60 18.94 4.65
CA GLU A 19 -7.39 19.28 3.24
C GLU A 19 -5.94 19.01 2.78
N PRO A 20 -5.68 18.92 1.46
CA PRO A 20 -4.32 18.71 0.96
C PRO A 20 -3.33 19.77 1.48
N ASN A 21 -2.12 19.35 1.81
CA ASN A 21 -1.04 20.20 2.34
C ASN A 21 -1.29 20.77 3.76
N TRP A 22 -2.34 20.33 4.43
CA TRP A 22 -2.56 20.59 5.86
C TRP A 22 -2.13 19.40 6.71
N PHE A 23 -1.46 19.66 7.82
CA PHE A 23 -1.08 18.66 8.81
C PHE A 23 -1.36 19.18 10.22
N GLY A 24 -1.68 18.27 11.13
CA GLY A 24 -1.80 18.59 12.56
C GLY A 24 -0.47 19.11 13.10
N TYR A 25 -0.52 20.16 13.93
CA TYR A 25 0.66 20.83 14.48
C TYR A 25 1.65 19.84 15.10
N SER A 26 2.91 19.90 14.68
CA SER A 26 4.03 19.12 15.22
C SER A 26 5.22 20.04 15.49
N ASN A 27 6.02 19.70 16.50
CA ASN A 27 7.31 20.37 16.77
C ASN A 27 8.43 19.92 15.81
N THR A 28 8.11 19.09 14.80
CA THR A 28 9.04 18.59 13.77
C THR A 28 8.81 19.28 12.43
N GLY A 29 9.77 19.14 11.50
CA GLY A 29 9.70 19.81 10.20
C GLY A 29 8.60 19.31 9.26
N SER A 30 8.35 18.00 9.20
CA SER A 30 7.32 17.40 8.34
C SER A 30 6.80 16.10 8.95
N SER A 31 5.71 15.56 8.38
CA SER A 31 5.05 14.30 8.76
C SER A 31 4.37 13.65 7.55
N HIS A 32 3.79 12.47 7.74
CA HIS A 32 3.02 11.71 6.76
C HIS A 32 1.77 11.09 7.43
N GLY A 33 0.81 10.60 6.63
CA GLY A 33 -0.35 9.85 7.10
C GLY A 33 -1.69 10.29 6.52
N SER A 34 -1.68 11.29 5.65
CA SER A 34 -2.82 11.66 4.85
C SER A 34 -3.09 10.63 3.73
N GLN A 35 -4.29 10.69 3.15
CA GLN A 35 -4.67 9.84 2.03
C GLN A 35 -4.19 10.33 0.66
N TYR A 36 -3.49 11.47 0.63
CA TYR A 36 -3.14 12.13 -0.61
C TYR A 36 -1.93 11.49 -1.28
N ALA A 37 -1.74 11.75 -2.57
CA ALA A 37 -0.72 11.08 -3.39
C ALA A 37 0.70 11.28 -2.85
N TYR A 38 1.01 12.44 -2.25
CA TYR A 38 2.33 12.71 -1.69
C TYR A 38 2.70 11.80 -0.50
N ASP A 39 1.71 11.23 0.20
CA ASP A 39 1.93 10.26 1.28
C ASP A 39 1.72 8.81 0.84
N THR A 40 0.84 8.58 -0.14
CA THR A 40 0.36 7.24 -0.50
C THR A 40 1.02 6.64 -1.75
N GLN A 41 1.60 7.47 -2.61
CA GLN A 41 2.29 7.01 -3.81
C GLN A 41 3.71 6.61 -3.46
N VAL A 42 3.96 5.29 -3.43
CA VAL A 42 5.26 4.71 -3.10
C VAL A 42 5.85 3.96 -4.30
N PRO A 43 7.20 3.90 -4.42
CA PRO A 43 7.84 3.07 -5.43
C PRO A 43 7.72 1.58 -5.09
N LEU A 44 7.58 0.75 -6.12
CA LEU A 44 7.67 -0.71 -6.02
C LEU A 44 8.76 -1.21 -6.99
N LEU A 45 9.79 -1.86 -6.44
CA LEU A 45 10.89 -2.45 -7.20
C LEU A 45 10.91 -3.96 -6.95
N TRP A 46 10.86 -4.74 -8.03
CA TRP A 46 11.18 -6.16 -8.00
C TRP A 46 12.60 -6.38 -8.51
N TYR A 47 13.36 -7.25 -7.86
CA TYR A 47 14.73 -7.58 -8.25
C TYR A 47 15.09 -9.01 -7.84
N GLY A 48 15.93 -9.67 -8.65
CA GLY A 48 16.48 -10.99 -8.35
C GLY A 48 15.85 -12.12 -9.15
N TRP A 49 15.61 -13.26 -8.50
CA TRP A 49 15.21 -14.51 -9.16
C TRP A 49 13.94 -14.35 -10.00
N LYS A 50 14.04 -14.70 -11.28
CA LYS A 50 12.94 -14.67 -12.27
C LYS A 50 12.25 -13.32 -12.48
N VAL A 51 12.82 -12.23 -11.97
CA VAL A 51 12.33 -10.89 -12.29
C VAL A 51 12.91 -10.45 -13.63
N ARG A 52 12.05 -10.23 -14.63
CA ARG A 52 12.47 -9.68 -15.93
C ARG A 52 12.68 -8.17 -15.80
N ASN A 53 13.64 -7.64 -16.56
CA ASN A 53 13.81 -6.19 -16.66
C ASN A 53 12.58 -5.59 -17.34
N GLY A 54 12.05 -4.51 -16.76
CA GLY A 54 10.91 -3.81 -17.29
C GLY A 54 10.49 -2.67 -16.38
N LYS A 55 9.46 -1.95 -16.82
CA LYS A 55 8.76 -0.94 -16.03
C LYS A 55 7.29 -0.98 -16.39
N SER A 56 6.46 -0.61 -15.43
CA SER A 56 5.03 -0.49 -15.63
C SER A 56 4.53 0.81 -15.03
N TRP A 57 3.50 1.36 -15.66
CA TRP A 57 2.73 2.50 -15.18
C TRP A 57 1.33 2.06 -14.73
N THR A 58 1.06 0.75 -14.73
CA THR A 58 -0.18 0.17 -14.22
C THR A 58 -0.30 0.49 -12.73
N ARG A 59 -1.50 0.91 -12.32
CA ARG A 59 -1.78 1.23 -10.92
C ARG A 59 -1.92 -0.06 -10.11
N HIS A 60 -1.05 -0.21 -9.11
CA HIS A 60 -1.11 -1.30 -8.12
C HIS A 60 -1.28 -0.75 -6.70
N ALA A 61 -1.83 -1.58 -5.81
CA ALA A 61 -1.89 -1.30 -4.38
C ALA A 61 -0.76 -2.03 -3.65
N ILE A 62 -0.32 -1.51 -2.50
CA ILE A 62 0.71 -2.16 -1.66
C ILE A 62 0.26 -3.56 -1.21
N THR A 63 -1.05 -3.78 -1.10
CA THR A 63 -1.66 -5.08 -0.78
C THR A 63 -1.39 -6.16 -1.82
N ASP A 64 -1.00 -5.80 -3.04
CA ASP A 64 -0.75 -6.71 -4.15
C ASP A 64 0.64 -7.39 -4.05
N ILE A 65 1.53 -6.88 -3.20
CA ILE A 65 2.91 -7.39 -3.04
C ILE A 65 2.92 -8.81 -2.48
N ALA A 66 2.20 -9.05 -1.37
CA ALA A 66 2.17 -10.35 -0.70
C ALA A 66 1.60 -11.49 -1.59
N PRO A 67 0.43 -11.34 -2.25
CA PRO A 67 -0.08 -12.38 -3.14
C PRO A 67 0.83 -12.60 -4.37
N THR A 68 1.51 -11.55 -4.85
CA THR A 68 2.50 -11.69 -5.94
C THR A 68 3.68 -12.55 -5.53
N ILE A 69 4.27 -12.33 -4.35
CA ILE A 69 5.36 -13.18 -3.82
C ILE A 69 4.87 -14.61 -3.62
N ALA A 70 3.67 -14.80 -3.06
CA ALA A 70 3.09 -16.12 -2.86
C ALA A 70 2.95 -16.88 -4.19
N ALA A 71 2.47 -16.20 -5.24
CA ALA A 71 2.36 -16.77 -6.58
C ALA A 71 3.74 -17.13 -7.18
N MET A 72 4.74 -16.26 -7.06
CA MET A 72 6.11 -16.52 -7.53
C MET A 72 6.73 -17.75 -6.83
N LEU A 73 6.49 -17.90 -5.52
CA LEU A 73 6.99 -18.99 -4.69
C LEU A 73 6.12 -20.27 -4.77
N ARG A 74 4.95 -20.21 -5.42
CA ARG A 74 3.98 -21.30 -5.50
C ARG A 74 3.49 -21.78 -4.13
N ILE A 75 3.22 -20.84 -3.23
CA ILE A 75 2.65 -21.10 -1.90
C ILE A 75 1.25 -20.47 -1.77
N PRO A 76 0.43 -20.94 -0.82
CA PRO A 76 -0.87 -20.31 -0.55
C PRO A 76 -0.72 -18.84 -0.15
N GLN A 77 -1.71 -18.04 -0.52
CA GLN A 77 -1.76 -16.63 -0.12
C GLN A 77 -2.02 -16.49 1.40
N PRO A 78 -1.64 -15.35 2.01
CA PRO A 78 -2.01 -15.05 3.39
C PRO A 78 -3.53 -15.09 3.59
N SER A 79 -4.01 -15.58 4.73
CA SER A 79 -5.45 -15.75 4.99
C SER A 79 -6.25 -14.45 5.00
N GLY A 80 -5.60 -13.31 5.30
CA GLY A 80 -6.20 -11.97 5.26
C GLY A 80 -5.87 -11.19 3.99
N CYS A 81 -5.42 -11.85 2.92
CA CYS A 81 -5.05 -11.18 1.68
C CYS A 81 -6.28 -10.58 0.98
N ILE A 82 -6.22 -9.28 0.68
CA ILE A 82 -7.24 -8.55 -0.11
C ILE A 82 -6.72 -8.05 -1.46
N GLY A 83 -5.41 -8.19 -1.69
CA GLY A 83 -4.75 -7.76 -2.92
C GLY A 83 -4.86 -8.78 -4.04
N GLN A 84 -4.35 -8.40 -5.21
CA GLN A 84 -4.31 -9.24 -6.41
C GLN A 84 -2.87 -9.49 -6.85
N VAL A 85 -2.65 -10.57 -7.59
CA VAL A 85 -1.32 -10.85 -8.15
C VAL A 85 -1.02 -9.84 -9.26
N ILE A 86 0.17 -9.25 -9.23
CA ILE A 86 0.68 -8.43 -10.32
C ILE A 86 1.06 -9.39 -11.46
N GLU A 87 0.17 -9.56 -12.44
CA GLU A 87 0.33 -10.54 -13.53
C GLU A 87 1.61 -10.32 -14.37
N GLU A 88 2.12 -9.09 -14.43
CA GLU A 88 3.38 -8.76 -15.10
C GLU A 88 4.60 -9.45 -14.45
N MET A 89 4.46 -9.91 -13.19
CA MET A 89 5.50 -10.57 -12.39
C MET A 89 5.40 -12.10 -12.37
N LYS A 90 4.42 -12.67 -13.08
CA LYS A 90 4.18 -14.12 -13.13
C LYS A 90 5.17 -14.86 -14.04
#